data_AF-A0A6J8CVL7-F1
#
_entry.id   AF-A0A6J8CVL7-F1
#
_cell.length_a   1.000
_cell.length_b   1.000
_cell.length_c   1.000
_cell.angle_alpha   90.00
_cell.angle_beta   90.00
_cell.angle_gamma   90.00
#
_symmetry.space_group_name_H-M   'P 1'
#
loop_
_entity.id
_entity.type
_entity.pdbx_description
1 polymer ?
#
loop_
_entity_poly.entity_id
_entity_poly.type
_entity_poly.pdbx_seq_one_letter_code
_entity_poly.pdbx_strand_id
1 'polypeptide(L)'
;MGALQNQWESMYKRQLSQHKLGNERKSQYLNTLYLAPERKSVIIIQTKTILIKNVCYENKNDNENENKEQKIVTDLRIKLGKSRSERYQCNLNIYKLKQENLRLKKKHHVCENKLSELSVRNVNKHIKRKQKKIVDLQKENIKMKKEILFTKLRANEIRKKYKVQSALMRYYKSLKDKKVQNTINLNETIDLKQTIKNSKEKIEFLENENMNLQEEITEFKMSFELNQIVQTFHNGKYNDTVREVYAALLSLNVGVNNVEKVVRTVLEKLGGLKVERLPKRTFSEIMLVEAKALAQMQAAEAMLTSECNTLHTDGTKRGGHEFGGVQVGTSFGQFSLGINEMVRGDAESFKLLIDSVLTDM
;
A
#
# COMPACT_ATOMS: atom_id res chain seq x y z
N MET A 1 12.33 -12.75 -16.99
CA MET A 1 12.80 -14.01 -17.63
C MET A 1 12.26 -14.19 -19.06
N GLY A 2 11.01 -13.82 -19.38
CA GLY A 2 10.48 -13.95 -20.76
C GLY A 2 11.10 -13.01 -21.81
N ALA A 3 11.60 -11.84 -21.41
CA ALA A 3 12.17 -10.86 -22.35
C ALA A 3 13.53 -11.29 -22.95
N LEU A 4 14.37 -12.01 -22.20
CA LEU A 4 15.70 -12.46 -22.67
C LEU A 4 15.60 -13.69 -23.60
N GLN A 5 14.59 -14.54 -23.41
CA GLN A 5 14.40 -15.73 -24.24
C GLN A 5 13.90 -15.37 -25.65
N ASN A 6 13.04 -14.34 -25.73
CA ASN A 6 12.57 -13.81 -27.02
C ASN A 6 13.67 -13.09 -27.81
N GLN A 7 14.64 -12.48 -27.12
CA GLN A 7 15.77 -11.80 -27.77
C GLN A 7 16.78 -12.79 -28.38
N TRP A 8 16.99 -13.95 -27.73
CA TRP A 8 17.88 -15.00 -28.23
C TRP A 8 17.30 -15.76 -29.44
N GLU A 9 15.99 -16.07 -29.42
CA GLU A 9 15.32 -16.72 -30.56
C GLU A 9 15.24 -15.80 -31.79
N SER A 10 15.12 -14.49 -31.59
CA SER A 10 15.15 -13.49 -32.67
C SER A 10 16.53 -13.38 -33.32
N MET A 11 17.61 -13.42 -32.54
CA MET A 11 18.99 -13.46 -33.06
C MET A 11 19.28 -14.73 -33.85
N TYR A 12 18.87 -15.90 -33.36
CA TYR A 12 19.12 -17.19 -34.02
C TYR A 12 18.37 -17.31 -35.36
N LYS A 13 17.13 -16.79 -35.42
CA LYS A 13 16.34 -16.75 -36.67
C LYS A 13 16.93 -15.79 -37.71
N ARG A 14 17.54 -14.68 -37.29
CA ARG A 14 18.25 -13.74 -38.18
C ARG A 14 19.55 -14.33 -38.74
N GLN A 15 20.29 -15.13 -37.97
CA GLN A 15 21.50 -15.81 -38.46
C GLN A 15 21.19 -16.91 -39.48
N LEU A 16 20.07 -17.63 -39.30
CA LEU A 16 19.62 -18.65 -40.24
C LEU A 16 19.06 -18.07 -41.55
N SER A 17 18.52 -16.83 -41.53
CA SER A 17 18.01 -16.20 -42.76
C SER A 17 19.11 -15.57 -43.64
N GLN A 18 20.34 -15.40 -43.13
CA GLN A 18 21.46 -14.82 -43.89
C GLN A 18 22.28 -15.85 -44.69
N HIS A 19 22.15 -17.15 -44.43
CA HIS A 19 22.83 -18.19 -45.20
C HIS A 19 21.88 -18.92 -46.16
N LYS A 20 21.45 -18.22 -47.23
CA LYS A 20 20.99 -18.87 -48.45
C LYS A 20 22.21 -19.30 -49.29
N LEU A 21 22.74 -20.48 -49.01
CA LEU A 21 23.62 -21.20 -49.92
C LEU A 21 22.98 -22.57 -50.21
N GLY A 22 22.69 -22.79 -51.50
CA GLY A 22 21.90 -23.90 -52.02
C GLY A 22 22.46 -25.29 -51.71
N ASN A 23 21.53 -26.24 -51.61
CA ASN A 23 21.73 -27.60 -51.08
C ASN A 23 22.57 -28.55 -51.95
N GLU A 24 23.14 -28.12 -53.08
CA GLU A 24 23.82 -29.05 -54.00
C GLU A 24 25.36 -29.07 -53.90
N ARG A 25 26.00 -28.15 -53.16
CA ARG A 25 27.48 -28.16 -52.99
C ARG A 25 27.99 -28.77 -51.69
N LYS A 26 27.11 -29.18 -50.77
CA LYS A 26 27.51 -29.85 -49.50
C LYS A 26 27.90 -31.33 -49.67
N SER A 27 27.47 -31.99 -50.75
CA SER A 27 27.72 -33.42 -50.97
C SER A 27 29.16 -33.73 -51.46
N GLN A 28 29.78 -32.84 -52.24
CA GLN A 28 31.11 -33.09 -52.79
C GLN A 28 32.28 -32.75 -51.84
N TYR A 29 32.08 -31.85 -50.86
CA TYR A 29 33.13 -31.50 -49.89
C TYR A 29 33.24 -32.48 -48.70
N LEU A 30 32.23 -33.32 -48.47
CA LEU A 30 32.24 -34.31 -47.38
C LEU A 30 32.86 -35.66 -47.77
N ASN A 31 33.02 -35.96 -49.06
CA ASN A 31 33.57 -37.23 -49.53
C ASN A 31 35.11 -37.27 -49.65
N THR A 32 35.81 -36.15 -49.50
CA THR A 32 37.28 -36.10 -49.51
C THR A 32 37.92 -36.10 -48.11
N LEU A 33 37.13 -35.93 -47.06
CA LEU A 33 37.62 -35.88 -45.67
C LEU A 33 37.45 -37.18 -44.86
N TYR A 34 36.86 -38.23 -45.45
CA TYR A 34 36.62 -39.52 -44.80
C TYR A 34 37.35 -40.71 -45.46
N LEU A 35 38.61 -40.51 -45.87
CA LEU A 35 39.50 -41.64 -46.12
C LEU A 35 40.39 -41.88 -44.89
N ALA A 36 40.15 -43.04 -44.27
CA ALA A 36 40.77 -43.50 -43.04
C ALA A 36 42.32 -43.43 -43.05
N PRO A 37 42.97 -43.15 -41.90
CA PRO A 37 44.43 -43.02 -41.79
C PRO A 37 45.21 -44.28 -42.24
N GLU A 38 44.58 -45.44 -42.27
CA GLU A 38 45.22 -46.74 -42.55
C GLU A 38 45.64 -46.94 -44.02
N ARG A 39 45.09 -46.17 -44.97
CA ARG A 39 45.49 -46.26 -46.39
C ARG A 39 46.71 -45.42 -46.76
N LYS A 40 47.06 -44.41 -45.95
CA LYS A 40 48.28 -43.58 -46.18
C LYS A 40 49.57 -44.35 -45.90
N SER A 41 49.55 -45.32 -44.97
CA SER A 41 50.72 -46.15 -44.67
C SER A 41 51.07 -47.17 -45.76
N VAL A 42 50.07 -47.68 -46.50
CA VAL A 42 50.29 -48.73 -47.52
C VAL A 42 51.02 -48.18 -48.75
N ILE A 43 50.70 -46.94 -49.17
CA ILE A 43 51.33 -46.28 -50.33
C ILE A 43 52.80 -45.90 -50.05
N ILE A 44 53.13 -45.56 -48.80
CA ILE A 44 54.50 -45.20 -48.37
C ILE A 44 55.41 -46.45 -48.25
N ILE A 45 54.84 -47.62 -47.94
CA ILE A 45 55.60 -48.87 -47.83
C ILE A 45 55.92 -49.45 -49.22
N GLN A 46 54.99 -49.37 -50.18
CA GLN A 46 55.24 -49.87 -51.54
C GLN A 46 56.31 -49.06 -52.28
N THR A 47 56.33 -47.73 -52.13
CA THR A 47 57.35 -46.86 -52.74
C THR A 47 58.75 -47.09 -52.16
N LYS A 48 58.88 -47.38 -50.85
CA LYS A 48 60.17 -47.73 -50.24
C LYS A 48 60.70 -49.11 -50.64
N THR A 49 59.82 -50.07 -50.94
CA THR A 49 60.24 -51.43 -51.29
C THR A 49 60.80 -51.51 -52.72
N ILE A 50 60.31 -50.66 -53.63
CA ILE A 50 60.82 -50.55 -55.00
C ILE A 50 62.23 -49.91 -55.03
N LEU A 51 62.48 -48.91 -54.17
CA LEU A 51 63.79 -48.26 -54.05
C LEU A 51 64.89 -49.20 -53.51
N ILE A 52 64.54 -50.13 -52.60
CA ILE A 52 65.51 -51.07 -52.02
C ILE A 52 65.90 -52.19 -53.02
N LYS A 53 64.99 -52.59 -53.93
CA LYS A 53 65.32 -53.61 -54.94
C LYS A 53 66.30 -53.13 -56.02
N ASN A 54 66.32 -51.83 -56.33
CA ASN A 54 67.26 -51.29 -57.33
C ASN A 54 68.69 -51.14 -56.78
N VAL A 55 68.86 -50.93 -55.47
CA VAL A 55 70.19 -50.79 -54.84
C VAL A 55 70.90 -52.15 -54.67
N CYS A 56 70.15 -53.26 -54.58
CA CYS A 56 70.74 -54.59 -54.39
C CYS A 56 71.17 -55.29 -55.69
N TYR A 57 70.92 -54.73 -56.88
CA TYR A 57 71.26 -55.35 -58.16
C TYR A 57 72.63 -54.92 -58.73
N GLU A 58 73.35 -53.99 -58.09
CA GLU A 58 74.64 -53.47 -58.59
C GLU A 58 75.90 -54.08 -57.92
N ASN A 59 75.77 -54.84 -56.83
CA ASN A 59 76.93 -55.35 -56.06
C ASN A 59 77.27 -56.84 -56.34
N LYS A 60 77.49 -57.22 -57.60
CA LYS A 60 77.94 -58.59 -57.94
C LYS A 60 79.21 -58.70 -58.79
N ASN A 61 79.95 -57.62 -59.03
CA ASN A 61 81.17 -57.63 -59.85
C ASN A 61 82.39 -57.00 -59.16
N ASP A 62 82.58 -57.23 -57.86
CA ASP A 62 83.73 -56.66 -57.14
C ASP A 62 85.09 -57.28 -57.53
N ASN A 63 85.10 -58.49 -58.09
CA ASN A 63 86.36 -59.15 -58.50
C ASN A 63 86.90 -58.70 -59.87
N GLU A 64 86.09 -58.07 -60.74
CA GLU A 64 86.59 -57.48 -62.01
C GLU A 64 87.08 -56.03 -61.84
N ASN A 65 86.61 -55.33 -60.80
CA ASN A 65 86.95 -53.91 -60.59
C ASN A 65 88.36 -53.70 -60.01
N GLU A 66 88.88 -54.62 -59.18
CA GLU A 66 90.26 -54.51 -58.66
C GLU A 66 91.30 -54.54 -59.80
N ASN A 67 91.06 -55.31 -60.87
CA ASN A 67 91.93 -55.36 -62.05
C ASN A 67 91.82 -54.10 -62.94
N LYS A 68 90.65 -53.46 -62.99
CA LYS A 68 90.46 -52.19 -63.73
C LYS A 68 91.06 -50.99 -62.98
N GLU A 69 90.94 -50.94 -61.66
CA GLU A 69 91.56 -49.88 -60.84
C GLU A 69 93.09 -49.90 -60.93
N GLN A 70 93.71 -51.09 -60.89
CA GLN A 70 95.16 -51.22 -61.07
C GLN A 70 95.62 -50.74 -62.45
N LYS A 71 94.82 -51.02 -63.50
CA LYS A 71 95.10 -50.63 -64.89
C LYS A 71 94.96 -49.11 -65.12
N ILE A 72 93.98 -48.45 -64.50
CA ILE A 72 93.80 -46.99 -64.57
C ILE A 72 94.93 -46.25 -63.84
N VAL A 73 95.39 -46.78 -62.70
CA VAL A 73 96.52 -46.19 -61.97
C VAL A 73 97.84 -46.31 -62.76
N THR A 74 98.05 -47.40 -63.50
CA THR A 74 99.20 -47.55 -64.39
C THR A 74 99.11 -46.65 -65.61
N ASP A 75 97.93 -46.49 -66.22
CA ASP A 75 97.76 -45.63 -67.40
C ASP A 75 97.88 -44.14 -67.08
N LEU A 76 97.42 -43.70 -65.90
CA LEU A 76 97.66 -42.33 -65.41
C LEU A 76 99.15 -42.06 -65.13
N ARG A 77 99.92 -43.07 -64.73
CA ARG A 77 101.38 -42.95 -64.53
C ARG A 77 102.14 -42.80 -65.85
N ILE A 78 101.68 -43.47 -66.91
CA ILE A 78 102.36 -43.51 -68.21
C ILE A 78 102.05 -42.25 -69.05
N LYS A 79 100.81 -41.75 -69.04
CA LYS A 79 100.45 -40.58 -69.86
C LYS A 79 100.89 -39.23 -69.29
N LEU A 80 101.28 -39.20 -68.03
CA LEU A 80 101.73 -37.98 -67.39
C LEU A 80 103.25 -37.93 -67.45
N GLY A 81 103.72 -37.67 -68.69
CA GLY A 81 104.98 -37.00 -69.02
C GLY A 81 105.01 -35.61 -68.41
N LYS A 82 104.93 -35.60 -67.09
CA LYS A 82 104.63 -34.47 -66.24
C LYS A 82 105.79 -34.26 -65.29
N SER A 83 105.99 -32.98 -65.02
CA SER A 83 107.05 -32.47 -64.18
C SER A 83 107.04 -33.18 -62.80
N ARG A 84 108.20 -33.23 -62.14
CA ARG A 84 108.34 -33.90 -60.83
C ARG A 84 107.30 -33.41 -59.81
N SER A 85 106.86 -32.16 -59.92
CA SER A 85 105.81 -31.52 -59.11
C SER A 85 104.42 -32.15 -59.31
N GLU A 86 104.00 -32.37 -60.55
CA GLU A 86 102.68 -32.93 -60.85
C GLU A 86 102.58 -34.42 -60.50
N ARG A 87 103.69 -35.17 -60.65
CA ARG A 87 103.78 -36.57 -60.18
C ARG A 87 103.62 -36.64 -58.66
N TYR A 88 104.19 -35.69 -57.93
CA TYR A 88 104.02 -35.59 -56.49
C TYR A 88 102.56 -35.28 -56.11
N GLN A 89 101.92 -34.31 -56.77
CA GLN A 89 100.50 -33.98 -56.53
C GLN A 89 99.56 -35.14 -56.87
N CYS A 90 99.83 -35.87 -57.95
CA CYS A 90 99.06 -37.05 -58.33
C CYS A 90 99.18 -38.15 -57.26
N ASN A 91 100.39 -38.45 -56.79
CA ASN A 91 100.60 -39.41 -55.71
C ASN A 91 99.95 -38.96 -54.38
N LEU A 92 99.98 -37.66 -54.08
CA LEU A 92 99.34 -37.09 -52.89
C LEU A 92 97.81 -37.23 -52.95
N ASN A 93 97.20 -36.99 -54.11
CA ASN A 93 95.75 -37.17 -54.30
C ASN A 93 95.35 -38.65 -54.26
N ILE A 94 96.14 -39.54 -54.87
CA ILE A 94 95.94 -41.00 -54.76
C ILE A 94 96.00 -41.42 -53.28
N TYR A 95 96.94 -40.88 -52.50
CA TYR A 95 97.05 -41.16 -51.07
C TYR A 95 95.82 -40.66 -50.28
N LYS A 96 95.36 -39.43 -50.54
CA LYS A 96 94.14 -38.88 -49.91
C LYS A 96 92.90 -39.71 -50.23
N LEU A 97 92.71 -40.09 -51.50
CA LEU A 97 91.59 -40.94 -51.92
C LEU A 97 91.66 -42.32 -51.27
N LYS A 98 92.86 -42.91 -51.13
CA LYS A 98 93.04 -44.17 -50.40
C LYS A 98 92.66 -44.05 -48.92
N GLN A 99 93.03 -42.96 -48.26
CA GLN A 99 92.65 -42.69 -46.86
C GLN A 99 91.13 -42.52 -46.71
N GLU A 100 90.48 -41.80 -47.63
CA GLU A 100 89.03 -41.59 -47.60
C GLU A 100 88.25 -42.87 -47.88
N ASN A 101 88.68 -43.68 -48.86
CA ASN A 101 88.11 -45.00 -49.12
C ASN A 101 88.25 -45.92 -47.90
N LEU A 102 89.40 -45.90 -47.22
CA LEU A 102 89.59 -46.65 -45.98
C LEU A 102 88.61 -46.20 -44.88
N ARG A 103 88.39 -44.89 -44.75
CA ARG A 103 87.42 -44.32 -43.79
C ARG A 103 85.98 -44.71 -44.12
N LEU A 104 85.59 -44.69 -45.39
CA LEU A 104 84.26 -45.09 -45.85
C LEU A 104 84.05 -46.59 -45.65
N LYS A 105 85.03 -47.44 -45.98
CA LYS A 105 84.98 -48.88 -45.69
C LYS A 105 84.79 -49.15 -44.19
N LYS A 106 85.52 -48.44 -43.32
CA LYS A 106 85.32 -48.53 -41.85
C LYS A 106 83.90 -48.13 -41.43
N LYS A 107 83.36 -47.02 -41.96
CA LYS A 107 81.98 -46.59 -41.66
C LYS A 107 80.94 -47.60 -42.16
N HIS A 108 81.12 -48.12 -43.38
CA HIS A 108 80.25 -49.14 -43.95
C HIS A 108 80.22 -50.38 -43.06
N HIS A 109 81.40 -50.85 -42.66
CA HIS A 109 81.53 -52.01 -41.79
C HIS A 109 80.87 -51.79 -40.41
N VAL A 110 80.99 -50.58 -39.82
CA VAL A 110 80.25 -50.24 -38.58
C VAL A 110 78.74 -50.26 -38.82
N CYS A 111 78.25 -49.78 -39.95
CA CYS A 111 76.83 -49.81 -40.28
C CYS A 111 76.33 -51.25 -40.52
N GLU A 112 77.09 -52.08 -41.23
CA GLU A 112 76.78 -53.50 -41.42
C GLU A 112 76.77 -54.26 -40.11
N ASN A 113 77.73 -54.00 -39.21
CA ASN A 113 77.78 -54.60 -37.88
C ASN A 113 76.56 -54.17 -37.04
N LYS A 114 76.16 -52.90 -37.09
CA LYS A 114 74.92 -52.44 -36.43
C LYS A 114 73.66 -53.05 -37.05
N LEU A 115 73.66 -53.28 -38.37
CA LEU A 115 72.53 -53.89 -39.06
C LEU A 115 72.43 -55.39 -38.75
N SER A 116 73.56 -56.08 -38.60
CA SER A 116 73.63 -57.49 -38.23
C SER A 116 73.32 -57.72 -36.74
N GLU A 117 73.68 -56.77 -35.86
CA GLU A 117 73.24 -56.72 -34.46
C GLU A 117 71.71 -56.59 -34.32
N LEU A 118 71.06 -55.92 -35.28
CA LEU A 118 69.60 -55.82 -35.35
C LEU A 118 68.99 -57.11 -35.87
N SER A 119 68.89 -58.10 -34.98
CA SER A 119 68.12 -59.31 -35.26
C SER A 119 66.66 -58.95 -35.54
N VAL A 120 66.19 -59.28 -36.76
CA VAL A 120 64.78 -59.15 -37.19
C VAL A 120 63.83 -59.79 -36.18
N ARG A 121 64.27 -60.86 -35.49
CA ARG A 121 63.52 -61.52 -34.42
C ARG A 121 63.25 -60.60 -33.23
N ASN A 122 64.24 -59.82 -32.80
CA ASN A 122 64.12 -58.90 -31.66
C ASN A 122 63.20 -57.72 -31.99
N VAL A 123 63.31 -57.17 -33.20
CA VAL A 123 62.41 -56.12 -33.70
C VAL A 123 60.97 -56.61 -33.76
N ASN A 124 60.73 -57.80 -34.34
CA ASN A 124 59.40 -58.40 -34.39
C ASN A 124 58.84 -58.71 -32.99
N LYS A 125 59.68 -59.13 -32.04
CA LYS A 125 59.28 -59.33 -30.64
C LYS A 125 58.89 -58.00 -29.98
N HIS A 126 59.61 -56.92 -30.25
CA HIS A 126 59.28 -55.57 -29.77
C HIS A 126 57.94 -55.08 -30.35
N ILE A 127 57.74 -55.24 -31.66
CA ILE A 127 56.50 -54.87 -32.35
C ILE A 127 55.31 -55.65 -31.75
N LYS A 128 55.43 -56.97 -31.58
CA LYS A 128 54.37 -57.79 -30.96
C LYS A 128 54.01 -57.33 -29.53
N ARG A 129 55.01 -56.98 -28.71
CA ARG A 129 54.77 -56.44 -27.36
C ARG A 129 54.01 -55.12 -27.40
N LYS A 130 54.39 -54.21 -28.30
CA LYS A 130 53.70 -52.92 -28.49
C LYS A 130 52.27 -53.10 -29.00
N GLN A 131 52.06 -53.98 -29.97
CA GLN A 131 50.73 -54.33 -30.47
C GLN A 131 49.84 -54.92 -29.37
N LYS A 132 50.37 -55.84 -28.56
CA LYS A 132 49.64 -56.37 -27.39
C LYS A 132 49.23 -55.24 -26.43
N LYS A 133 50.15 -54.34 -26.10
CA LYS A 133 49.85 -53.17 -25.23
C LYS A 133 48.78 -52.26 -25.83
N ILE A 134 48.80 -52.04 -27.15
CA ILE A 134 47.75 -51.26 -27.83
C ILE A 134 46.39 -51.94 -27.69
N VAL A 135 46.32 -53.26 -27.90
CA VAL A 135 45.08 -54.03 -27.74
C VAL A 135 44.57 -53.98 -26.30
N ASP A 136 45.45 -54.13 -25.32
CA ASP A 136 45.09 -54.07 -23.90
C ASP A 136 44.54 -52.68 -23.53
N LEU A 137 45.20 -51.60 -23.96
CA LEU A 137 44.73 -50.22 -23.76
C LEU A 137 43.40 -49.95 -24.47
N GLN A 138 43.18 -50.51 -25.66
CA GLN A 138 41.90 -50.39 -26.36
C GLN A 138 40.77 -51.07 -25.59
N LYS A 139 41.01 -52.26 -25.02
CA LYS A 139 40.03 -52.95 -24.17
C LYS A 139 39.70 -52.14 -22.91
N GLU A 140 40.72 -51.56 -22.27
CA GLU A 140 40.55 -50.72 -21.08
C GLU A 140 39.74 -49.45 -21.40
N ASN A 141 40.04 -48.81 -22.53
CA ASN A 141 39.30 -47.63 -22.99
C ASN A 141 37.83 -47.95 -23.30
N ILE A 142 37.53 -49.12 -23.88
CA ILE A 142 36.17 -49.60 -24.07
C ILE A 142 35.48 -49.82 -22.71
N LYS A 143 36.16 -50.42 -21.73
CA LYS A 143 35.63 -50.63 -20.37
C LYS A 143 35.29 -49.29 -19.70
N MET A 144 36.21 -48.34 -19.69
CA MET A 144 35.99 -46.99 -19.12
C MET A 144 34.84 -46.26 -19.81
N LYS A 145 34.72 -46.36 -21.14
CA LYS A 145 33.58 -45.76 -21.87
C LYS A 145 32.23 -46.34 -21.43
N LYS A 146 32.16 -47.65 -21.16
CA LYS A 146 30.95 -48.30 -20.63
C LYS A 146 30.62 -47.81 -19.23
N GLU A 147 31.61 -47.67 -18.34
CA GLU A 147 31.41 -47.15 -16.98
C GLU A 147 30.93 -45.69 -16.97
N ILE A 148 31.50 -44.84 -17.84
CA ILE A 148 31.06 -43.46 -18.03
C ILE A 148 29.61 -43.41 -18.52
N LEU A 149 29.22 -44.30 -19.44
CA LEU A 149 27.84 -44.37 -19.92
C LEU A 149 26.89 -44.78 -18.79
N PHE A 150 27.24 -45.80 -18.01
CA PHE A 150 26.42 -46.30 -16.92
C PHE A 150 26.23 -45.25 -15.80
N THR A 151 27.30 -44.55 -15.43
CA THR A 151 27.24 -43.46 -14.45
C THR A 151 26.38 -42.29 -14.94
N LYS A 152 26.46 -41.93 -16.23
CA LYS A 152 25.57 -40.92 -16.83
C LYS A 152 24.10 -41.32 -16.80
N LEU A 153 23.78 -42.58 -17.09
CA LEU A 153 22.41 -43.09 -17.02
C LEU A 153 21.88 -43.03 -15.57
N ARG A 154 22.67 -43.49 -14.60
CA ARG A 154 22.31 -43.44 -13.18
C ARG A 154 22.08 -42.01 -12.68
N ALA A 155 22.95 -41.08 -13.07
CA ALA A 155 22.80 -39.66 -12.72
C ALA A 155 21.50 -39.06 -13.31
N ASN A 156 21.13 -39.45 -14.53
CA ASN A 156 19.89 -38.99 -15.15
C ASN A 156 18.64 -39.54 -14.44
N GLU A 157 18.65 -40.80 -13.99
CA GLU A 157 17.55 -41.36 -13.20
C GLU A 157 17.37 -40.62 -11.86
N ILE A 158 18.47 -40.34 -11.16
CA ILE A 158 18.43 -39.57 -9.91
C ILE A 158 17.85 -38.17 -10.15
N ARG A 159 18.26 -37.49 -11.23
CA ARG A 159 17.71 -36.18 -11.61
C ARG A 159 16.21 -36.25 -11.88
N LYS A 160 15.73 -37.30 -12.56
CA LYS A 160 14.29 -37.50 -12.80
C LYS A 160 13.54 -37.67 -11.48
N LYS A 161 14.04 -38.51 -10.57
CA LYS A 161 13.43 -38.73 -9.23
C LYS A 161 13.35 -37.42 -8.43
N TYR A 162 14.43 -36.65 -8.38
CA TYR A 162 14.46 -35.35 -7.69
C TYR A 162 13.48 -34.33 -8.27
N LYS A 163 13.33 -34.27 -9.61
CA LYS A 163 12.35 -33.39 -10.25
C LYS A 163 10.92 -33.73 -9.83
N VAL A 164 10.57 -35.01 -9.83
CA VAL A 164 9.24 -35.48 -9.39
C VAL A 164 9.01 -35.16 -7.92
N GLN A 165 9.97 -35.46 -7.05
CA GLN A 165 9.87 -35.18 -5.61
C GLN A 165 9.75 -33.67 -5.31
N SER A 166 10.50 -32.82 -6.02
CA SER A 166 10.40 -31.37 -5.91
C SER A 166 9.03 -30.83 -6.37
N ALA A 167 8.47 -31.40 -7.44
CA ALA A 167 7.12 -31.05 -7.90
C ALA A 167 6.06 -31.45 -6.86
N LEU A 168 6.18 -32.65 -6.28
CA LEU A 168 5.29 -33.15 -5.24
C LEU A 168 5.33 -32.27 -3.97
N MET A 169 6.53 -31.89 -3.51
CA MET A 169 6.69 -30.98 -2.37
C MET A 169 6.05 -29.60 -2.61
N ARG A 170 6.19 -29.05 -3.82
CA ARG A 170 5.53 -27.79 -4.19
C ARG A 170 4.00 -27.91 -4.18
N TYR A 171 3.47 -29.03 -4.68
CA TYR A 171 2.05 -29.32 -4.64
C TYR A 171 1.51 -29.39 -3.21
N TYR A 172 2.14 -30.16 -2.31
CA TYR A 172 1.72 -30.27 -0.92
C TYR A 172 1.79 -28.94 -0.16
N LYS A 173 2.82 -28.13 -0.41
CA LYS A 173 2.92 -26.78 0.16
C LYS A 173 1.73 -25.91 -0.26
N SER A 174 1.38 -25.91 -1.55
CA SER A 174 0.24 -25.15 -2.07
C SER A 174 -1.11 -25.58 -1.47
N LEU A 175 -1.29 -26.86 -1.16
CA LEU A 175 -2.51 -27.36 -0.52
C LEU A 175 -2.61 -26.93 0.95
N LYS A 176 -1.47 -26.88 1.66
CA LYS A 176 -1.41 -26.42 3.05
C LYS A 176 -1.75 -24.93 3.14
N ASP A 177 -1.18 -24.12 2.25
CA ASP A 177 -1.40 -22.67 2.20
C ASP A 177 -2.89 -22.36 1.89
N LYS A 178 -3.53 -23.12 0.99
CA LYS A 178 -4.97 -22.97 0.69
C LYS A 178 -5.89 -23.33 1.86
N LYS A 179 -5.54 -24.31 2.69
CA LYS A 179 -6.34 -24.67 3.88
C LYS A 179 -6.28 -23.60 4.97
N VAL A 180 -5.13 -22.95 5.14
CA VAL A 180 -4.95 -21.85 6.09
C VAL A 180 -5.73 -20.60 5.64
N GLN A 181 -5.73 -20.28 4.34
CA GLN A 181 -6.50 -19.14 3.81
C GLN A 181 -8.01 -19.30 4.01
N ASN A 182 -8.54 -20.53 3.81
CA ASN A 182 -9.97 -20.80 3.95
C ASN A 182 -10.46 -20.76 5.42
N THR A 183 -9.58 -21.01 6.39
CA THR A 183 -9.93 -20.93 7.82
C THR A 183 -9.92 -19.50 8.33
N ILE A 184 -9.03 -18.64 7.82
CA ILE A 184 -8.98 -17.20 8.14
C ILE A 184 -10.23 -16.48 7.61
N ASN A 185 -10.62 -16.72 6.36
CA ASN A 185 -11.81 -16.10 5.76
C ASN A 185 -13.14 -16.49 6.45
N LEU A 186 -13.20 -17.66 7.09
CA LEU A 186 -14.41 -18.12 7.78
C LEU A 186 -14.63 -17.39 9.12
N ASN A 187 -13.55 -17.09 9.84
CA ASN A 187 -13.63 -16.39 11.13
C ASN A 187 -13.93 -14.89 10.92
N GLU A 188 -13.31 -14.24 9.94
CA GLU A 188 -13.61 -12.84 9.61
C GLU A 188 -15.08 -12.63 9.19
N THR A 189 -15.67 -13.61 8.50
CA THR A 189 -17.09 -13.53 8.10
C THR A 189 -18.06 -13.74 9.27
N ILE A 190 -17.67 -14.47 10.31
CA ILE A 190 -18.47 -14.63 11.53
C ILE A 190 -18.43 -13.33 12.35
N ASP A 191 -17.26 -12.73 12.53
CA ASP A 191 -17.09 -11.47 13.28
C ASP A 191 -17.83 -10.30 12.60
N LEU A 192 -17.76 -10.23 11.27
CA LEU A 192 -18.52 -9.23 10.49
C LEU A 192 -20.03 -9.41 10.62
N LYS A 193 -20.53 -10.65 10.61
CA LYS A 193 -21.97 -10.92 10.80
C LYS A 193 -22.45 -10.52 12.19
N GLN A 194 -21.66 -10.79 13.22
CA GLN A 194 -21.98 -10.37 14.58
C GLN A 194 -21.99 -8.85 14.71
N THR A 195 -21.03 -8.17 14.09
CA THR A 195 -20.95 -6.71 14.08
C THR A 195 -22.16 -6.09 13.37
N ILE A 196 -22.57 -6.64 12.22
CA ILE A 196 -23.76 -6.20 11.50
C ILE A 196 -25.02 -6.39 12.35
N LYS A 197 -25.13 -7.53 13.05
CA LYS A 197 -26.27 -7.80 13.93
C LYS A 197 -26.36 -6.76 15.06
N ASN A 198 -25.26 -6.54 15.78
CA ASN A 198 -25.20 -5.56 16.87
C ASN A 198 -25.50 -4.13 16.39
N SER A 199 -25.00 -3.75 15.20
CA SER A 199 -25.28 -2.43 14.61
C SER A 199 -26.75 -2.27 14.23
N LYS A 200 -27.42 -3.32 13.74
CA LYS A 200 -28.85 -3.29 13.44
C LYS A 200 -29.69 -3.11 14.70
N GLU A 201 -29.40 -3.87 15.75
CA GLU A 201 -30.08 -3.73 17.05
C GLU A 201 -29.91 -2.32 17.63
N LYS A 202 -28.72 -1.72 17.46
CA LYS A 202 -28.46 -0.34 17.89
C LYS A 202 -29.21 0.71 17.07
N ILE A 203 -29.36 0.51 15.76
CA ILE A 203 -30.15 1.39 14.90
C ILE A 203 -31.61 1.35 15.32
N GLU A 204 -32.17 0.14 15.49
CA GLU A 204 -33.57 -0.04 15.91
C GLU A 204 -33.85 0.60 17.28
N PHE A 205 -32.92 0.47 18.24
CA PHE A 205 -33.01 1.16 19.53
C PHE A 205 -33.06 2.68 19.38
N LEU A 206 -32.14 3.25 18.59
CA LEU A 206 -32.05 4.70 18.39
C LEU A 206 -33.23 5.26 17.59
N GLU A 207 -33.78 4.49 16.66
CA GLU A 207 -34.99 4.87 15.91
C GLU A 207 -36.21 4.95 16.84
N ASN A 208 -36.36 3.98 17.75
CA ASN A 208 -37.43 4.00 18.76
C ASN A 208 -37.26 5.18 19.73
N GLU A 209 -36.03 5.46 20.20
CA GLU A 209 -35.77 6.61 21.08
C GLU A 209 -36.08 7.94 20.39
N ASN A 210 -35.71 8.10 19.12
CA ASN A 210 -36.03 9.29 18.34
C ASN A 210 -37.55 9.47 18.16
N MET A 211 -38.28 8.37 17.93
CA MET A 211 -39.73 8.41 17.80
C MET A 211 -40.38 8.89 19.10
N ASN A 212 -39.97 8.35 20.26
CA ASN A 212 -40.48 8.77 21.56
C ASN A 212 -40.17 10.25 21.85
N LEU A 213 -38.95 10.72 21.56
CA LEU A 213 -38.59 12.12 21.74
C LEU A 213 -39.38 13.05 20.83
N GLN A 214 -39.68 12.63 19.60
CA GLN A 214 -40.54 13.40 18.70
C GLN A 214 -41.97 13.50 19.24
N GLU A 215 -42.51 12.40 19.78
CA GLU A 215 -43.82 12.39 20.44
C GLU A 215 -43.86 13.36 21.63
N GLU A 216 -42.87 13.31 22.53
CA GLU A 216 -42.75 14.24 23.67
C GLU A 216 -42.66 15.70 23.22
N ILE A 217 -41.87 15.98 22.17
CA ILE A 217 -41.77 17.34 21.62
C ILE A 217 -43.12 17.79 21.04
N THR A 218 -43.84 16.91 20.36
CA THR A 218 -45.17 17.25 19.84
C THR A 218 -46.19 17.47 20.94
N GLU A 219 -46.22 16.63 21.97
CA GLU A 219 -47.08 16.84 23.14
C GLU A 219 -46.76 18.15 23.85
N PHE A 220 -45.47 18.42 24.06
CA PHE A 220 -45.02 19.68 24.66
C PHE A 220 -45.45 20.89 23.81
N LYS A 221 -45.27 20.84 22.49
CA LYS A 221 -45.70 21.91 21.58
C LYS A 221 -47.21 22.10 21.57
N MET A 222 -47.99 21.02 21.52
CA MET A 222 -49.45 21.10 21.59
C MET A 222 -49.91 21.69 22.92
N SER A 223 -49.29 21.30 24.04
CA SER A 223 -49.57 21.88 25.35
C SER A 223 -49.20 23.36 25.43
N PHE A 224 -48.10 23.76 24.78
CA PHE A 224 -47.65 25.15 24.77
C PHE A 224 -48.53 26.04 23.88
N GLU A 225 -48.93 25.56 22.70
CA GLU A 225 -49.82 26.27 21.78
C GLU A 225 -51.25 26.40 22.33
N LEU A 226 -51.74 25.38 23.04
CA LEU A 226 -53.03 25.45 23.74
C LEU A 226 -53.04 26.46 24.90
N ASN A 227 -51.88 26.71 25.51
CA ASN A 227 -51.73 27.61 26.67
C ASN A 227 -51.40 29.07 26.30
N GLN A 228 -51.40 29.44 25.01
CA GLN A 228 -51.14 30.83 24.58
C GLN A 228 -52.31 31.80 24.80
N ILE A 229 -53.49 31.29 25.17
CA ILE A 229 -54.66 32.11 25.49
C ILE A 229 -54.83 32.12 27.01
N VAL A 230 -54.50 33.25 27.63
CA VAL A 230 -54.77 33.46 29.05
C VAL A 230 -56.28 33.57 29.22
N GLN A 231 -56.90 32.58 29.85
CA GLN A 231 -58.31 32.65 30.22
C GLN A 231 -58.47 33.69 31.32
N THR A 232 -58.93 34.89 30.97
CA THR A 232 -59.12 36.01 31.90
C THR A 232 -60.55 36.12 32.44
N PHE A 233 -61.49 35.42 31.81
CA PHE A 233 -62.92 35.46 32.12
C PHE A 233 -63.53 34.06 32.03
N HIS A 234 -64.10 33.57 33.14
CA HIS A 234 -64.73 32.26 33.23
C HIS A 234 -66.00 32.34 34.08
N ASN A 235 -67.07 31.64 33.66
CA ASN A 235 -68.36 31.59 34.38
C ASN A 235 -68.93 32.96 34.76
N GLY A 236 -68.83 33.94 33.87
CA GLY A 236 -69.38 35.28 34.09
C GLY A 236 -68.53 36.18 35.01
N LYS A 237 -67.38 35.71 35.49
CA LYS A 237 -66.48 36.44 36.40
C LYS A 237 -65.08 36.55 35.80
N TYR A 238 -64.39 37.64 36.13
CA TYR A 238 -62.95 37.74 35.85
C TYR A 238 -62.18 36.96 36.90
N ASN A 239 -61.04 36.39 36.51
CA ASN A 239 -60.19 35.67 37.44
C ASN A 239 -59.65 36.60 38.52
N ASP A 240 -59.45 36.07 39.74
CA ASP A 240 -58.95 36.85 40.87
C ASP A 240 -57.57 37.46 40.59
N THR A 241 -56.71 36.77 39.84
CA THR A 241 -55.41 37.29 39.40
C THR A 241 -55.53 38.55 38.55
N VAL A 242 -56.56 38.65 37.69
CA VAL A 242 -56.82 39.86 36.90
C VAL A 242 -57.28 41.00 37.82
N ARG A 243 -58.13 40.69 38.81
CA ARG A 243 -58.59 41.65 39.82
C ARG A 243 -57.41 42.17 40.65
N GLU A 244 -56.52 41.30 41.11
CA GLU A 244 -55.30 41.69 41.84
C GLU A 244 -54.40 42.62 41.04
N VAL A 245 -54.16 42.30 39.76
CA VAL A 245 -53.36 43.16 38.87
C VAL A 245 -54.01 44.53 38.70
N TYR A 246 -55.34 44.58 38.53
CA TYR A 246 -56.07 45.84 38.43
C TYR A 246 -55.98 46.65 39.73
N ALA A 247 -56.13 46.01 40.89
CA ALA A 247 -55.98 46.65 42.20
C ALA A 247 -54.55 47.21 42.38
N ALA A 248 -53.53 46.44 42.02
CA ALA A 248 -52.14 46.85 42.10
C ALA A 248 -51.87 48.08 41.20
N LEU A 249 -52.33 48.05 39.94
CA LEU A 249 -52.17 49.20 39.04
C LEU A 249 -52.89 50.46 39.55
N LEU A 250 -54.08 50.31 40.14
CA LEU A 250 -54.79 51.44 40.76
C LEU A 250 -54.02 52.00 41.97
N SER A 251 -53.43 51.14 42.80
CA SER A 251 -52.58 51.58 43.93
C SER A 251 -51.33 52.35 43.49
N LEU A 252 -50.83 52.07 42.27
CA LEU A 252 -49.74 52.79 41.62
C LEU A 252 -50.21 54.08 40.91
N ASN A 253 -51.43 54.55 41.18
CA ASN A 253 -52.04 55.73 40.57
C ASN A 253 -52.17 55.65 39.03
N VAL A 254 -52.26 54.45 38.46
CA VAL A 254 -52.57 54.29 37.04
C VAL A 254 -54.03 54.70 36.83
N GLY A 255 -54.25 55.72 36.00
CA GLY A 255 -55.61 56.20 35.71
C GLY A 255 -56.51 55.08 35.21
N VAL A 256 -57.74 55.01 35.73
CA VAL A 256 -58.77 54.00 35.43
C VAL A 256 -58.95 53.77 33.92
N ASN A 257 -58.85 54.83 33.11
CA ASN A 257 -58.94 54.77 31.64
C ASN A 257 -57.81 53.97 30.95
N ASN A 258 -56.67 53.81 31.62
CA ASN A 258 -55.45 53.27 31.06
C ASN A 258 -55.13 51.86 31.58
N VAL A 259 -55.75 51.41 32.68
CA VAL A 259 -55.45 50.11 33.31
C VAL A 259 -55.57 48.96 32.31
N GLU A 260 -56.69 48.87 31.58
CA GLU A 260 -56.90 47.83 30.56
C GLU A 260 -55.81 47.85 29.47
N LYS A 261 -55.45 49.05 28.98
CA LYS A 261 -54.45 49.22 27.92
C LYS A 261 -53.05 48.81 28.39
N VAL A 262 -52.70 49.15 29.64
CA VAL A 262 -51.42 48.77 30.24
C VAL A 262 -51.33 47.24 30.34
N VAL A 263 -52.35 46.60 30.91
CA VAL A 263 -52.40 45.13 31.06
C VAL A 263 -52.30 44.45 29.69
N ARG A 264 -53.10 44.91 28.72
CA ARG A 264 -53.08 44.38 27.36
C ARG A 264 -51.71 44.52 26.70
N THR A 265 -51.10 45.71 26.80
CA THR A 265 -49.80 45.99 26.18
C THR A 265 -48.72 45.11 26.77
N VAL A 266 -48.69 44.93 28.10
CA VAL A 266 -47.72 44.07 28.78
C VAL A 266 -47.89 42.62 28.34
N LEU A 267 -49.12 42.08 28.36
CA LEU A 267 -49.37 40.69 28.00
C LEU A 267 -49.10 40.39 26.52
N GLU A 268 -49.49 41.29 25.61
CA GLU A 268 -49.31 41.11 24.17
C GLU A 268 -47.87 41.37 23.72
N LYS A 269 -47.20 42.41 24.24
CA LYS A 269 -45.86 42.82 23.77
C LYS A 269 -44.71 42.13 24.50
N LEU A 270 -44.82 41.92 25.81
CA LEU A 270 -43.77 41.25 26.59
C LEU A 270 -44.05 39.75 26.72
N GLY A 271 -45.32 39.37 26.92
CA GLY A 271 -45.70 37.96 27.07
C GLY A 271 -45.88 37.22 25.74
N GLY A 272 -46.11 37.92 24.63
CA GLY A 272 -46.51 37.28 23.37
C GLY A 272 -47.85 36.55 23.47
N LEU A 273 -48.63 36.81 24.53
CA LEU A 273 -49.89 36.14 24.82
C LEU A 273 -51.04 36.93 24.22
N LYS A 274 -51.96 36.23 23.57
CA LYS A 274 -53.19 36.85 23.08
C LYS A 274 -54.21 36.85 24.20
N VAL A 275 -54.68 38.05 24.56
CA VAL A 275 -55.65 38.23 25.63
C VAL A 275 -57.02 38.52 25.02
N GLU A 276 -57.99 37.67 25.32
CA GLU A 276 -59.34 37.79 24.77
C GLU A 276 -60.09 38.98 25.40
N ARG A 277 -60.57 38.81 26.64
CA ARG A 277 -61.45 39.78 27.30
C ARG A 277 -60.84 40.28 28.59
N LEU A 278 -60.54 41.58 28.64
CA LEU A 278 -60.10 42.25 29.86
C LEU A 278 -61.24 43.08 30.48
N PRO A 279 -61.22 43.34 31.79
CA PRO A 279 -62.17 44.24 32.42
C PRO A 279 -62.09 45.64 31.83
N LYS A 280 -63.26 46.17 31.45
CA LYS A 280 -63.41 47.54 30.94
C LYS A 280 -63.25 48.56 32.06
N ARG A 281 -63.10 49.83 31.69
CA ARG A 281 -63.05 50.98 32.60
C ARG A 281 -64.04 50.92 33.78
N THR A 282 -65.31 50.59 33.51
CA THR A 282 -66.37 50.54 34.54
C THR A 282 -66.04 49.56 35.67
N PHE A 283 -65.34 48.46 35.38
CA PHE A 283 -64.88 47.52 36.39
C PHE A 283 -63.82 48.14 37.31
N SER A 284 -62.85 48.84 36.74
CA SER A 284 -61.84 49.56 37.51
C SER A 284 -62.45 50.68 38.36
N GLU A 285 -63.52 51.34 37.90
CA GLU A 285 -64.26 52.34 38.69
C GLU A 285 -64.95 51.69 39.89
N ILE A 286 -65.65 50.57 39.67
CA ILE A 286 -66.29 49.81 40.75
C ILE A 286 -65.24 49.35 41.78
N MET A 287 -64.10 48.83 41.31
CA MET A 287 -63.01 48.43 42.20
C MET A 287 -62.45 49.58 43.03
N LEU A 288 -62.34 50.77 42.45
CA LEU A 288 -61.88 51.96 43.19
C LEU A 288 -62.90 52.38 44.26
N VAL A 289 -64.19 52.28 43.96
CA VAL A 289 -65.27 52.52 44.93
C VAL A 289 -65.25 51.48 46.05
N GLU A 290 -65.09 50.19 45.72
CA GLU A 290 -64.94 49.11 46.70
C GLU A 290 -63.72 49.35 47.60
N ALA A 291 -62.57 49.71 47.02
CA ALA A 291 -61.35 50.00 47.76
C ALA A 291 -61.52 51.24 48.68
N LYS A 292 -62.21 52.28 48.21
CA LYS A 292 -62.54 53.46 49.03
C LYS A 292 -63.41 53.05 50.23
N ALA A 293 -64.47 52.28 50.00
CA ALA A 293 -65.36 51.83 51.06
C ALA A 293 -64.60 50.99 52.10
N LEU A 294 -63.75 50.06 51.65
CA LEU A 294 -62.91 49.26 52.56
C LEU A 294 -61.95 50.12 53.37
N ALA A 295 -61.31 51.12 52.75
CA ALA A 295 -60.43 52.05 53.45
C ALA A 295 -61.18 52.88 54.51
N GLN A 296 -62.40 53.32 54.21
CA GLN A 296 -63.26 54.05 55.16
C GLN A 296 -63.70 53.14 56.31
N MET A 297 -64.10 51.90 56.04
CA MET A 297 -64.44 50.92 57.08
C MET A 297 -63.25 50.64 58.01
N GLN A 298 -62.05 50.47 57.45
CA GLN A 298 -60.83 50.26 58.22
C GLN A 298 -60.49 51.49 59.08
N ALA A 299 -60.65 52.70 58.54
CA ALA A 299 -60.45 53.92 59.29
C ALA A 299 -61.46 54.06 60.44
N ALA A 300 -62.75 53.76 60.18
CA ALA A 300 -63.80 53.77 61.19
C ALA A 300 -63.52 52.77 62.32
N GLU A 301 -63.12 51.55 61.99
CA GLU A 301 -62.74 50.53 62.98
C GLU A 301 -61.55 50.99 63.84
N ALA A 302 -60.51 51.56 63.21
CA ALA A 302 -59.36 52.12 63.92
C ALA A 302 -59.75 53.28 64.85
N MET A 303 -60.66 54.15 64.41
CA MET A 303 -61.18 55.27 65.21
C MET A 303 -62.01 54.80 66.41
N LEU A 304 -62.87 53.80 66.23
CA LEU A 304 -63.69 53.24 67.30
C LEU A 304 -62.87 52.51 68.36
N THR A 305 -61.75 51.92 67.94
CA THR A 305 -60.87 51.14 68.82
C THR A 305 -59.86 52.03 69.57
N SER A 306 -59.50 53.18 69.01
CA SER A 306 -58.50 54.07 69.62
C SER A 306 -59.12 54.98 70.69
N GLU A 307 -58.41 55.17 71.81
CA GLU A 307 -58.83 56.07 72.89
C GLU A 307 -58.68 57.56 72.51
N CYS A 308 -57.81 57.88 71.55
CA CYS A 308 -57.48 59.25 71.16
C CYS A 308 -57.35 59.34 69.63
N ASN A 309 -58.24 60.09 69.00
CA ASN A 309 -58.25 60.34 67.57
C ASN A 309 -57.92 61.82 67.29
N THR A 310 -57.00 62.08 66.37
CA THR A 310 -56.66 63.43 65.90
C THR A 310 -57.13 63.63 64.46
N LEU A 311 -57.95 64.63 64.21
CA LEU A 311 -58.38 64.98 62.86
C LEU A 311 -57.34 65.92 62.21
N HIS A 312 -56.91 65.59 61.00
CA HIS A 312 -56.03 66.40 60.17
C HIS A 312 -56.76 66.80 58.90
N THR A 313 -56.64 68.06 58.51
CA THR A 313 -57.16 68.56 57.23
C THR A 313 -56.03 69.22 56.45
N ASP A 314 -55.94 68.89 55.17
CA ASP A 314 -54.98 69.51 54.25
C ASP A 314 -55.71 70.01 53.00
N GLY A 315 -55.23 71.11 52.42
CA GLY A 315 -55.84 71.76 51.28
C GLY A 315 -54.85 71.90 50.13
N THR A 316 -55.27 71.58 48.91
CA THR A 316 -54.45 71.77 47.71
C THR A 316 -55.24 72.37 46.56
N LYS A 317 -54.57 73.01 45.62
CA LYS A 317 -55.20 73.62 44.43
C LYS A 317 -54.59 73.04 43.16
N ARG A 318 -55.44 72.53 42.27
CA ARG A 318 -55.01 71.97 40.98
C ARG A 318 -55.94 72.40 39.87
N GLY A 319 -55.39 73.06 38.85
CA GLY A 319 -56.15 73.45 37.66
C GLY A 319 -57.28 74.46 37.93
N GLY A 320 -57.14 75.31 38.95
CA GLY A 320 -58.17 76.27 39.35
C GLY A 320 -59.19 75.71 40.35
N HIS A 321 -59.21 74.39 40.56
CA HIS A 321 -60.07 73.72 41.53
C HIS A 321 -59.35 73.55 42.87
N GLU A 322 -60.08 73.71 43.96
CA GLU A 322 -59.59 73.59 45.33
C GLU A 322 -60.05 72.24 45.89
N PHE A 323 -59.14 71.51 46.52
CA PHE A 323 -59.38 70.17 47.05
C PHE A 323 -59.00 70.15 48.52
N GLY A 324 -59.85 69.54 49.34
CA GLY A 324 -59.55 69.30 50.75
C GLY A 324 -59.45 67.81 51.01
N GLY A 325 -58.38 67.42 51.69
CA GLY A 325 -58.18 66.09 52.24
C GLY A 325 -58.48 66.07 53.73
N VAL A 326 -59.18 65.04 54.18
CA VAL A 326 -59.43 64.77 55.61
C VAL A 326 -58.74 63.46 55.97
N GLN A 327 -57.93 63.49 57.01
CA GLN A 327 -57.20 62.35 57.54
C GLN A 327 -57.44 62.24 59.05
N VAL A 328 -57.38 61.02 59.57
CA VAL A 328 -57.45 60.76 61.01
C VAL A 328 -56.19 60.06 61.47
N GLY A 329 -55.54 60.62 62.48
CA GLY A 329 -54.48 59.98 63.24
C GLY A 329 -55.09 59.21 64.40
N THR A 330 -54.75 57.95 64.51
CA THR A 330 -55.14 57.05 65.61
C THR A 330 -53.86 56.46 66.22
N SER A 331 -54.00 55.73 67.32
CA SER A 331 -52.91 54.91 67.87
C SER A 331 -52.35 53.86 66.89
N PHE A 332 -53.12 53.49 65.85
CA PHE A 332 -52.72 52.50 64.83
C PHE A 332 -52.06 53.13 63.60
N GLY A 333 -52.02 54.46 63.51
CA GLY A 333 -51.45 55.20 62.37
C GLY A 333 -52.42 56.23 61.79
N GLN A 334 -52.07 56.72 60.59
CA GLN A 334 -52.84 57.72 59.87
C GLN A 334 -53.67 57.09 58.75
N PHE A 335 -54.94 57.43 58.69
CA PHE A 335 -55.88 56.95 57.69
C PHE A 335 -56.48 58.13 56.93
N SER A 336 -56.55 58.02 55.61
CA SER A 336 -57.20 59.02 54.76
C SER A 336 -58.70 58.73 54.67
N LEU A 337 -59.54 59.65 55.15
CA LEU A 337 -60.99 59.52 55.10
C LEU A 337 -61.55 59.91 53.73
N GLY A 338 -60.90 60.85 53.05
CA GLY A 338 -61.27 61.24 51.69
C GLY A 338 -60.57 62.51 51.23
N ILE A 339 -60.63 62.74 49.92
CA ILE A 339 -60.25 63.99 49.27
C ILE A 339 -61.40 64.39 48.36
N ASN A 340 -62.01 65.54 48.61
CA ASN A 340 -63.10 66.06 47.79
C ASN A 340 -62.76 67.46 47.28
N GLU A 341 -63.36 67.81 46.14
CA GLU A 341 -63.34 69.18 45.64
C GLU A 341 -64.18 70.08 46.55
N MET A 342 -63.64 71.24 46.88
CA MET A 342 -64.31 72.27 47.68
C MET A 342 -64.70 73.44 46.79
N VAL A 343 -65.80 74.11 47.16
CA VAL A 343 -66.24 75.31 46.43
C VAL A 343 -65.22 76.44 46.56
N ARG A 344 -64.61 76.58 47.76
CA ARG A 344 -63.56 77.54 48.11
C ARG A 344 -62.65 76.95 49.21
N GLY A 345 -61.54 77.61 49.49
CA GLY A 345 -60.57 77.27 50.53
C GLY A 345 -60.78 78.06 51.82
N ASP A 346 -62.01 78.51 52.10
CA ASP A 346 -62.37 79.17 53.35
C ASP A 346 -62.76 78.16 54.44
N ALA A 347 -62.81 78.63 55.68
CA ALA A 347 -63.10 77.80 56.85
C ALA A 347 -64.50 77.14 56.77
N GLU A 348 -65.46 77.80 56.13
CA GLU A 348 -66.81 77.28 55.95
C GLU A 348 -66.82 76.06 55.00
N SER A 349 -66.09 76.15 53.88
CA SER A 349 -65.97 75.03 52.94
C SER A 349 -65.28 73.81 53.57
N PHE A 350 -64.26 74.03 54.40
CA PHE A 350 -63.62 72.94 55.15
C PHE A 350 -64.56 72.29 56.16
N LYS A 351 -65.41 73.07 56.83
CA LYS A 351 -66.42 72.51 57.75
C LYS A 351 -67.41 71.62 56.99
N LEU A 352 -67.96 72.10 55.86
CA LEU A 352 -68.87 71.32 55.03
C LEU A 352 -68.22 70.03 54.50
N LEU A 353 -66.93 70.09 54.15
CA LEU A 353 -66.16 68.93 53.75
C LEU A 353 -66.07 67.89 54.88
N ILE A 354 -65.67 68.32 56.09
CA ILE A 354 -65.53 67.42 57.24
C ILE A 354 -66.88 66.76 57.56
N ASP A 355 -67.95 67.55 57.63
CA ASP A 355 -69.29 67.06 57.94
C ASP A 355 -69.76 66.03 56.88
N SER A 356 -69.51 66.30 55.59
CA SER A 356 -69.82 65.36 54.51
C SER A 356 -69.01 64.06 54.62
N VAL A 357 -67.70 64.15 54.81
CA VAL A 357 -66.83 62.96 54.87
C VAL A 357 -67.17 62.09 56.08
N LEU A 358 -67.48 62.70 57.23
CA LEU A 358 -67.87 61.96 58.44
C LEU A 358 -69.27 61.36 58.36
N THR A 359 -70.18 61.96 57.58
CA THR A 359 -71.53 61.41 57.36
C THR A 359 -71.53 60.26 56.35
N ASP A 360 -70.60 60.27 55.40
CA ASP A 360 -70.45 59.23 54.38
C ASP A 360 -69.72 57.97 54.89
N MET A 361 -69.06 58.05 56.05
CA MET A 361 -68.45 56.91 56.76
C MET A 361 -69.50 56.12 57.53
#